data_AF-A0A840DVE8-F1
#
_entry.id   AF-A0A840DVE8-F1
#
_cell.length_a   1.000
_cell.length_b   1.000
_cell.length_c   1.000
_cell.angle_alpha   90.00
_cell.angle_beta   90.00
_cell.angle_gamma   90.00
#
_symmetry.space_group_name_H-M   'P 1'
#
loop_
_entity.id
_entity.type
_entity.pdbx_description
1 polymer ?
#
loop_
_entity_poly.entity_id
_entity_poly.type
_entity_poly.pdbx_seq_one_letter_code
_entity_poly.pdbx_strand_id
1 'polypeptide(L)' 'MGKIVELDVREDLQKKLEPFQKIMTAVQPLEAGDTFILHAPFKPVPLFAVMKAKGFTYEAEQLDKKHWKVTFVKQG' A
#
# COMPACT_ATOMS: atom_id res chain seq x y z
N MET A 1 -10.82 -0.03 -17.32
CA MET A 1 -10.12 -0.97 -16.40
C MET A 1 -9.10 -0.13 -15.66
N GLY A 2 -9.24 0.01 -14.34
CA GLY A 2 -8.25 0.74 -13.53
C GLY A 2 -6.92 0.01 -13.49
N LYS A 3 -5.83 0.76 -13.31
CA LYS A 3 -4.49 0.22 -13.19
C LYS A 3 -4.33 -0.47 -11.83
N ILE A 4 -3.67 -1.63 -11.82
CA ILE A 4 -3.28 -2.32 -10.59
C ILE A 4 -1.77 -2.17 -10.43
N VAL A 5 -1.33 -1.62 -9.31
CA VAL A 5 0.08 -1.45 -8.97
C VAL A 5 0.36 -2.27 -7.71
N GLU A 6 1.27 -3.22 -7.79
CA GLU A 6 1.68 -4.05 -6.66
C GLU A 6 3.09 -3.65 -6.19
N LEU A 7 3.28 -3.52 -4.88
CA LEU A 7 4.56 -3.20 -4.27
C LEU A 7 4.80 -4.09 -3.05
N ASP A 8 5.90 -4.83 -3.06
CA ASP A 8 6.36 -5.58 -1.90
C ASP A 8 7.49 -4.83 -1.20
N VAL A 9 7.27 -4.52 0.08
CA VAL A 9 8.20 -3.76 0.93
C VAL A 9 8.78 -4.62 2.06
N ARG A 10 8.48 -5.93 2.08
CA ARG A 10 9.00 -6.86 3.08
C ARG A 10 10.51 -6.94 3.04
N GLU A 11 11.10 -6.94 1.85
CA GLU A 11 12.55 -6.92 1.69
C GLU A 11 13.17 -5.58 2.08
N ASP A 12 12.55 -4.46 1.68
CA ASP A 12 13.03 -3.12 2.04
C ASP A 12 13.11 -2.97 3.58
N LEU A 13 12.06 -3.38 4.29
CA LEU A 13 12.02 -3.35 5.75
C LEU A 13 13.04 -4.29 6.39
N GLN A 14 13.29 -5.47 5.80
CA GLN A 14 14.36 -6.36 6.25
C GLN A 14 15.76 -5.74 6.07
N LYS A 15 15.95 -4.96 5.00
CA LYS A 15 17.21 -4.24 4.70
C LYS A 15 17.32 -2.89 5.43
N LYS A 16 16.37 -2.57 6.34
CA LYS A 16 16.26 -1.26 7.03
C LYS A 16 16.14 -0.06 6.07
N LEU A 17 15.63 -0.29 4.86
CA LEU A 17 15.30 0.75 3.91
C LEU A 17 13.90 1.30 4.23
N GLU A 18 13.69 2.59 3.97
CA GLU A 18 12.38 3.21 4.16
C GLU A 18 11.50 3.03 2.90
N PRO A 19 10.46 2.18 2.94
CA PRO A 19 9.60 1.97 1.78
C PRO A 19 8.54 3.07 1.60
N PHE A 20 8.37 3.94 2.59
CA PHE A 20 7.31 4.95 2.60
C PHE A 20 7.36 5.85 1.35
N GLN A 21 8.56 6.31 0.99
CA GLN A 21 8.75 7.12 -0.21
C GLN A 21 8.39 6.36 -1.48
N LYS A 22 8.82 5.09 -1.62
CA LYS A 22 8.45 4.23 -2.77
C LYS A 22 6.93 4.08 -2.89
N ILE A 23 6.25 3.83 -1.77
CA ILE A 23 4.79 3.71 -1.73
C ILE A 23 4.17 5.02 -2.20
N MET A 24 4.60 6.17 -1.67
CA MET A 24 4.09 7.47 -2.06
C MET A 24 4.29 7.75 -3.56
N THR A 25 5.47 7.46 -4.11
CA THR A 25 5.73 7.58 -5.55
C THR A 25 4.86 6.66 -6.39
N ALA A 26 4.58 5.45 -5.92
CA ALA A 26 3.73 4.49 -6.63
C ALA A 26 2.25 4.88 -6.64
N VAL A 27 1.76 5.49 -5.53
CA VAL A 27 0.35 5.92 -5.41
C VAL A 27 0.07 7.31 -5.96
N GLN A 28 1.11 8.14 -6.14
CA GLN A 28 1.01 9.50 -6.66
C GLN A 28 0.38 9.59 -8.06
N PRO A 29 0.73 8.75 -9.04
CA PRO A 29 0.12 8.78 -10.37
C PRO A 29 -1.20 8.00 -10.47
N LEU A 30 -1.70 7.41 -9.37
CA LEU A 30 -2.93 6.61 -9.41
C LEU A 30 -4.17 7.51 -9.50
N GLU A 31 -5.11 7.08 -10.32
CA GLU A 31 -6.37 7.76 -10.61
C GLU A 31 -7.57 7.02 -9.99
N ALA A 32 -8.74 7.66 -10.03
CA ALA A 32 -9.96 7.06 -9.47
C ALA A 32 -10.27 5.71 -10.14
N GLY A 33 -10.49 4.68 -9.33
CA GLY A 33 -10.68 3.30 -9.80
C GLY A 33 -9.38 2.50 -9.94
N ASP A 34 -8.21 3.12 -9.77
CA ASP A 34 -6.96 2.39 -9.67
C ASP A 34 -6.81 1.71 -8.31
N THR A 35 -6.05 0.61 -8.33
CA THR A 35 -5.80 -0.24 -7.17
C THR A 35 -4.30 -0.32 -6.90
N PHE A 36 -3.92 -0.20 -5.64
CA PHE A 36 -2.56 -0.37 -5.16
C PHE A 36 -2.48 -1.47 -4.12
N ILE A 37 -1.74 -2.53 -4.40
CA ILE A 37 -1.56 -3.68 -3.51
C ILE A 37 -0.19 -3.54 -2.84
N LEU A 38 -0.18 -3.50 -1.51
CA LEU A 38 1.02 -3.40 -0.69
C LEU A 38 1.23 -4.69 0.10
N HIS A 39 2.41 -5.29 -0.05
CA HIS A 39 2.83 -6.40 0.80
C HIS A 39 3.82 -5.90 1.86
N ALA A 40 3.44 -6.05 3.13
CA ALA A 40 4.22 -5.62 4.27
C ALA A 40 4.40 -6.77 5.28
N PRO A 41 5.48 -6.78 6.08
CA PRO A 41 5.69 -7.81 7.08
C PRO A 41 4.83 -7.61 8.33
N PHE A 42 4.22 -6.43 8.47
CA PHE A 42 3.31 -6.04 9.55
C PHE A 42 2.26 -5.06 9.03
N LYS A 43 1.20 -4.84 9.81
CA LYS A 43 0.10 -3.92 9.48
C LYS A 43 0.58 -2.46 9.46
N PRO A 44 0.57 -1.75 8.30
CA PRO A 44 1.10 -0.39 8.21
C PRO A 44 0.05 0.65 8.65
N VAL A 45 -0.31 0.63 9.93
CA VAL A 45 -1.29 1.55 10.55
C VAL A 45 -1.06 3.03 10.20
N PRO A 46 0.16 3.60 10.30
CA PRO A 46 0.37 5.01 9.96
C PRO A 46 0.10 5.31 8.47
N LEU A 47 0.32 4.34 7.58
CA LEU A 47 0.07 4.51 6.15
C LEU A 47 -1.43 4.62 5.84
N PHE A 48 -2.28 3.92 6.59
CA PHE A 48 -3.73 3.94 6.37
C PHE A 48 -4.32 5.34 6.55
N ALA A 49 -3.86 6.09 7.56
CA ALA A 49 -4.29 7.46 7.78
C ALA A 49 -3.90 8.39 6.62
N VAL A 50 -2.67 8.24 6.11
CA VAL A 50 -2.16 9.03 4.96
C VAL A 50 -2.95 8.72 3.69
N MET A 51 -3.20 7.43 3.42
CA MET A 51 -3.94 7.00 2.24
C MET A 51 -5.40 7.45 2.30
N LYS A 52 -6.04 7.34 3.47
CA LYS A 52 -7.40 7.85 3.68
C LYS A 52 -7.49 9.36 3.45
N ALA A 53 -6.52 10.14 3.92
CA ALA A 53 -6.46 11.59 3.66
C ALA A 53 -6.31 11.93 2.18
N LYS A 54 -5.73 11.04 1.36
CA LYS A 54 -5.62 11.17 -0.10
C LYS A 54 -6.87 10.67 -0.87
N GLY A 55 -7.93 10.23 -0.18
CA GLY A 55 -9.14 9.69 -0.81
C GLY A 55 -9.06 8.22 -1.20
N PHE A 56 -8.09 7.47 -0.66
CA PHE A 56 -8.01 6.03 -0.88
C PHE A 56 -8.77 5.28 0.21
N THR A 57 -9.57 4.30 -0.21
CA THR A 57 -10.04 3.23 0.66
C THR A 57 -8.97 2.15 0.77
N TYR A 58 -8.94 1.42 1.88
CA TYR A 58 -7.99 0.33 2.08
C TYR A 58 -8.66 -0.89 2.68
N GLU A 59 -8.13 -2.05 2.33
CA GLU A 59 -8.54 -3.34 2.87
C GLU A 59 -7.27 -4.10 3.25
N ALA A 60 -7.15 -4.48 4.52
CA ALA A 60 -5.95 -5.14 5.04
C ALA A 60 -6.27 -6.58 5.42
N GLU A 61 -5.64 -7.52 4.74
CA GLU A 61 -5.76 -8.95 4.97
C GLU A 61 -4.43 -9.51 5.48
N GLN A 62 -4.50 -10.30 6.55
CA GLN A 62 -3.34 -11.01 7.06
C GLN A 62 -3.26 -12.37 6.35
N LEU A 63 -2.32 -12.49 5.41
CA LEU A 63 -2.05 -13.76 4.74
C LEU A 63 -1.24 -14.70 5.63
N ASP A 64 -0.33 -14.14 6.44
CA ASP A 64 0.62 -14.92 7.23
C ASP A 64 1.13 -14.16 8.47
N LYS A 65 1.89 -14.83 9.35
CA LYS A 65 2.43 -14.20 10.59
C LYS A 65 3.29 -12.97 10.31
N LYS A 66 4.03 -12.97 9.19
CA LYS A 66 4.87 -11.86 8.71
C LYS A 66 4.49 -11.44 7.30
N HIS A 67 3.21 -11.57 6.93
CA HIS A 67 2.73 -11.18 5.62
C HIS A 67 1.33 -10.59 5.72
N TRP A 68 1.29 -9.28 5.49
CA TRP A 68 0.08 -8.50 5.35
C TRP A 68 -0.03 -8.08 3.90
N LYS A 69 -1.21 -8.30 3.32
CA LYS A 69 -1.61 -7.76 2.03
C LYS A 69 -2.57 -6.63 2.29
N VAL A 70 -2.25 -5.44 1.80
CA VAL A 70 -3.14 -4.28 1.90
C VAL A 70 -3.49 -3.82 0.51
N THR A 71 -4.78 -3.86 0.19
CA THR A 71 -5.30 -3.36 -1.08
C THR A 71 -5.85 -1.96 -0.85
N PHE A 72 -5.28 -0.97 -1.51
CA PHE A 72 -5.75 0.40 -1.54
C PHE A 72 -6.48 0.65 -2.86
N VAL A 73 -7.63 1.28 -2.80
CA VAL A 73 -8.41 1.65 -4.01
C VAL A 73 -8.66 3.13 -3.95
N LYS A 74 -8.33 3.86 -5.00
CA LYS A 74 -8.62 5.30 -5.04
C LYS A 74 -10.10 5.49 -5.34
N GLN A 75 -10.83 6.08 -4.40
CA GLN A 75 -12.18 6.52 -4.66
C GLN A 75 -12.13 7.97 -5.13
N GLY A 76 -12.66 8.21 -6.33
CA GLY A 76 -12.71 9.52 -6.99
C GLY A 76 -13.88 10.35 -6.49
#